data_AF-A0AA43IIN0-F1
#
_entry.id   AF-A0AA43IIN0-F1
#
_cell.length_a   1.000
_cell.length_b   1.000
_cell.length_c   1.000
_cell.angle_alpha   90.00
_cell.angle_beta   90.00
_cell.angle_gamma   90.00
#
_symmetry.space_group_name_H-M   'P 1'
#
loop_
_entity.id
_entity.type
_entity.pdbx_description
1 polymer ?
#
loop_
_entity_poly.entity_id
_entity_poly.type
_entity_poly.pdbx_seq_one_letter_code
_entity_poly.pdbx_strand_id
1 'polypeptide(L)'
;MLKTILIQSLVAGILAAVAANIYNQIYFFATLVDYENIINPGSLVGFNLLVSLLAGLLYLLLTTLFKAKGAIIFNFVYSVGSFACVIIPIAITLPLSTPSPELFPGLTVPMVFFPALSWMTIDPLFKKVGFEIKTN
;
A
#
# COMPACT_ATOMS: atom_id res chain seq x y z
N MET A 1 -19.62 -0.70 -10.02
CA MET A 1 -18.44 -1.53 -9.67
C MET A 1 -17.15 -0.76 -9.88
N LEU A 2 -16.78 -0.40 -11.12
CA LEU A 2 -15.54 0.34 -11.40
C LEU A 2 -15.41 1.67 -10.63
N LYS A 3 -16.44 2.54 -10.65
CA LYS A 3 -16.42 3.82 -9.91
C LYS A 3 -16.13 3.63 -8.42
N THR A 4 -16.79 2.65 -7.78
CA THR A 4 -16.59 2.33 -6.36
C THR A 4 -15.16 1.87 -6.10
N ILE A 5 -14.64 0.98 -6.93
CA ILE A 5 -13.26 0.47 -6.84
C ILE A 5 -12.24 1.60 -7.02
N LEU A 6 -12.45 2.51 -7.97
CA LEU A 6 -11.56 3.67 -8.17
C LEU A 6 -11.55 4.59 -6.95
N ILE A 7 -12.71 4.88 -6.36
CA ILE A 7 -12.80 5.70 -5.14
C ILE A 7 -12.11 4.98 -3.98
N GLN A 8 -12.37 3.68 -3.78
CA GLN A 8 -11.69 2.87 -2.76
C GLN A 8 -10.17 2.90 -2.95
N SER A 9 -9.68 2.72 -4.18
CA SER A 9 -8.26 2.77 -4.52
C SER A 9 -7.62 4.11 -4.18
N LEU A 10 -8.31 5.22 -4.49
CA LEU A 10 -7.84 6.56 -4.16
C LEU A 10 -7.80 6.80 -2.66
N VAL A 11 -8.85 6.41 -1.92
CA VAL A 11 -8.90 6.53 -0.46
C VAL A 11 -7.79 5.69 0.19
N ALA A 12 -7.57 4.45 -0.28
CA ALA A 12 -6.47 3.60 0.19
C ALA A 12 -5.11 4.24 -0.08
N GLY A 13 -4.90 4.79 -1.29
CA GLY A 13 -3.64 5.42 -1.65
C GLY A 13 -3.35 6.70 -0.87
N ILE A 14 -4.38 7.51 -0.57
CA ILE A 14 -4.24 8.69 0.29
C ILE A 14 -3.86 8.27 1.71
N LEU A 15 -4.54 7.27 2.27
CA LEU A 15 -4.23 6.76 3.61
C LEU A 15 -2.80 6.19 3.68
N ALA A 16 -2.41 5.43 2.67
CA ALA A 16 -1.07 4.86 2.57
C ALA A 16 0.01 5.94 2.44
N ALA A 17 -0.26 6.99 1.65
CA ALA A 17 0.64 8.13 1.52
C ALA A 17 0.79 8.92 2.83
N VAL A 18 -0.30 9.13 3.56
CA VAL A 18 -0.26 9.76 4.89
C VAL A 18 0.56 8.92 5.85
N ALA A 19 0.32 7.60 5.91
CA ALA A 19 1.09 6.68 6.74
C ALA A 19 2.58 6.68 6.38
N ALA A 20 2.91 6.69 5.07
CA ALA A 20 4.29 6.78 4.58
C ALA A 20 5.00 8.05 5.03
N ASN A 21 4.34 9.21 4.92
CA ASN A 21 4.94 10.47 5.33
C ASN A 21 5.13 10.56 6.84
N ILE A 22 4.16 10.09 7.63
CA ILE A 22 4.29 10.01 9.09
C ILE A 22 5.45 9.11 9.47
N TYR A 23 5.54 7.93 8.86
CA TYR A 23 6.62 6.99 9.14
C TYR A 23 7.99 7.55 8.77
N ASN A 24 8.10 8.26 7.64
CA ASN A 24 9.33 8.92 7.23
C ASN A 24 9.83 9.92 8.29
N GLN A 25 8.93 10.73 8.85
CA GLN A 25 9.27 11.70 9.90
C GLN A 25 9.67 11.02 11.20
N ILE A 26 8.94 9.98 11.63
CA ILE A 26 9.28 9.21 12.83
C ILE A 26 10.66 8.56 12.67
N TYR A 27 10.93 8.00 11.49
CA TYR A 27 12.20 7.34 11.19
C TYR A 27 13.38 8.31 11.20
N PHE A 28 13.21 9.48 10.59
CA PHE A 28 14.20 10.55 10.65
C PHE A 28 14.47 10.97 12.11
N PHE A 29 13.42 11.17 12.92
CA PHE A 29 13.59 11.54 14.33
C PHE A 29 14.34 10.47 15.14
N ALA A 30 14.12 9.19 14.84
CA ALA A 30 14.75 8.08 15.55
C ALA A 30 16.21 7.82 15.13
N THR A 31 16.55 8.04 13.86
CA THR A 31 17.86 7.68 13.29
C THR A 31 18.75 8.88 13.01
N LEU A 32 18.18 10.07 12.90
CA LEU A 32 18.84 11.30 12.47
C LEU A 32 19.46 11.19 11.07
N VAL A 33 18.98 10.25 10.24
CA VAL A 33 19.44 10.04 8.87
C VAL A 33 18.38 10.51 7.87
N ASP A 34 18.79 11.34 6.93
CA ASP A 34 17.93 11.91 5.90
C ASP A 34 18.12 11.23 4.54
N TYR A 35 17.01 10.79 3.96
CA TYR A 35 16.93 10.16 2.65
C TYR A 35 16.11 10.97 1.63
N GLU A 36 15.86 12.25 1.87
CA GLU A 36 15.01 13.11 1.01
C GLU A 36 15.44 13.10 -0.47
N ASN A 37 16.75 13.00 -0.74
CA ASN A 37 17.30 12.91 -2.10
C ASN A 37 16.91 11.61 -2.84
N ILE A 38 16.44 10.60 -2.13
CA ILE A 38 16.02 9.30 -2.67
C ILE A 38 14.50 9.14 -2.57
N ILE A 39 13.93 9.51 -1.42
CA ILE A 39 12.51 9.41 -1.11
C ILE A 39 12.01 10.77 -0.62
N ASN A 40 11.40 11.52 -1.53
CA ASN A 40 10.76 12.79 -1.19
C ASN A 40 9.24 12.62 -1.01
N PRO A 41 8.56 13.56 -0.32
CA PRO A 41 7.12 13.49 -0.09
C PRO A 41 6.29 13.29 -1.37
N GLY A 42 6.69 13.93 -2.46
CA GLY A 42 6.03 13.79 -3.76
C GLY A 42 6.09 12.36 -4.31
N SER A 43 7.27 11.73 -4.26
CA SER A 43 7.45 10.33 -4.65
C SER A 43 6.66 9.36 -3.77
N LEU A 44 6.58 9.62 -2.45
CA LEU A 44 5.79 8.80 -1.53
C LEU A 44 4.30 8.87 -1.87
N VAL A 45 3.77 10.08 -2.08
CA VAL A 45 2.37 10.27 -2.45
C VAL A 45 2.08 9.61 -3.79
N GLY A 46 2.89 9.90 -4.81
CA GLY A 46 2.70 9.37 -6.16
C GLY A 46 2.76 7.83 -6.20
N PHE A 47 3.74 7.23 -5.52
CA PHE A 47 3.90 5.79 -5.50
C PHE A 47 2.75 5.08 -4.77
N ASN A 48 2.33 5.58 -3.60
CA ASN A 48 1.22 4.99 -2.85
C ASN A 48 -0.11 5.07 -3.60
N LEU A 49 -0.37 6.20 -4.29
CA LEU A 49 -1.54 6.34 -5.15
C LEU A 49 -1.48 5.37 -6.34
N LEU A 50 -0.35 5.30 -7.03
CA LEU A 50 -0.16 4.41 -8.18
C LEU A 50 -0.37 2.95 -7.79
N VAL A 51 0.29 2.47 -6.74
CA VAL A 51 0.17 1.08 -6.26
C VAL A 51 -1.28 0.78 -5.86
N SER A 52 -1.94 1.69 -5.17
CA SER A 52 -3.34 1.48 -4.75
C SER A 52 -4.31 1.46 -5.93
N LEU A 53 -4.08 2.27 -6.97
CA LEU A 53 -4.85 2.22 -8.22
C LEU A 53 -4.62 0.91 -8.98
N LEU A 54 -3.37 0.44 -9.08
CA LEU A 54 -3.05 -0.86 -9.66
C LEU A 54 -3.70 -2.02 -8.87
N ALA A 55 -3.73 -1.92 -7.54
CA ALA A 55 -4.45 -2.87 -6.70
C ALA A 55 -5.95 -2.87 -7.00
N GLY A 56 -6.56 -1.71 -7.23
CA GLY A 56 -7.95 -1.63 -7.69
C GLY A 56 -8.20 -2.32 -9.02
N LEU A 57 -7.30 -2.15 -10.00
CA LEU A 57 -7.37 -2.86 -11.28
C LEU A 57 -7.22 -4.37 -11.11
N LEU A 58 -6.29 -4.80 -10.25
CA LEU A 58 -6.10 -6.21 -9.92
C LEU A 58 -7.34 -6.79 -9.23
N TYR A 59 -7.94 -6.06 -8.29
CA TYR A 59 -9.18 -6.47 -7.62
C TYR A 59 -10.31 -6.63 -8.64
N LEU A 60 -10.48 -5.66 -9.54
CA LEU A 60 -11.48 -5.72 -10.60
C LEU A 60 -11.28 -6.95 -11.51
N LEU A 61 -10.03 -7.21 -11.93
CA LEU A 61 -9.68 -8.35 -12.75
C LEU A 61 -10.02 -9.68 -12.06
N LEU A 62 -9.57 -9.87 -10.81
CA LEU A 62 -9.75 -11.12 -10.08
C LEU A 62 -11.21 -11.36 -9.67
N THR A 63 -11.96 -10.30 -9.34
CA THR A 63 -13.40 -10.41 -9.06
C THR A 63 -14.23 -10.70 -10.31
N THR A 64 -13.79 -10.23 -11.47
CA THR A 64 -14.42 -10.58 -12.75
C THR A 64 -14.11 -12.02 -13.16
N LEU A 65 -12.86 -12.48 -12.98
CA LEU A 65 -12.41 -13.80 -13.39
C LEU A 65 -12.91 -14.93 -12.46
N PHE A 66 -12.84 -14.73 -11.14
CA PHE A 66 -13.13 -15.76 -10.15
C PHE A 66 -14.44 -15.55 -9.37
N LYS A 67 -15.22 -14.53 -9.75
CA LYS A 67 -16.57 -14.24 -9.21
C LYS A 67 -16.57 -14.22 -7.67
N ALA A 68 -17.31 -15.14 -7.05
CA ALA A 68 -17.47 -15.25 -5.59
C ALA A 68 -16.15 -15.42 -4.82
N LYS A 69 -15.11 -15.99 -5.45
CA LYS A 69 -13.80 -16.18 -4.81
C LYS A 69 -12.81 -15.06 -5.12
N GLY A 70 -13.16 -14.10 -5.98
CA GLY A 70 -12.21 -13.10 -6.45
C GLY A 70 -11.67 -12.19 -5.35
N ALA A 71 -12.49 -11.81 -4.37
CA ALA A 71 -12.06 -10.95 -3.27
C ALA A 71 -11.04 -11.65 -2.35
N ILE A 72 -11.23 -12.93 -2.03
CA ILE A 72 -10.28 -13.68 -1.21
C ILE A 72 -8.98 -13.98 -1.97
N ILE A 73 -9.08 -14.31 -3.26
CA ILE A 73 -7.90 -14.50 -4.13
C ILE A 73 -7.12 -13.19 -4.24
N PHE A 74 -7.80 -12.06 -4.41
CA PHE A 74 -7.15 -10.75 -4.41
C PHE A 74 -6.40 -10.49 -3.10
N ASN A 75 -7.05 -10.67 -1.94
CA ASN A 75 -6.38 -10.41 -0.65
C ASN A 75 -5.15 -11.30 -0.48
N PHE A 76 -5.21 -12.55 -0.93
CA PHE A 76 -4.08 -13.47 -0.91
C PHE A 76 -2.95 -13.02 -1.84
N VAL A 77 -3.27 -12.70 -3.10
CA VAL A 77 -2.28 -12.23 -4.07
C VAL A 77 -1.67 -10.90 -3.64
N TYR A 78 -2.48 -9.98 -3.10
CA TYR A 78 -2.00 -8.67 -2.70
C TYR A 78 -1.12 -8.74 -1.46
N SER A 79 -1.47 -9.56 -0.46
CA SER A 79 -0.62 -9.76 0.72
C SER A 79 0.72 -10.41 0.35
N VAL A 80 0.68 -11.54 -0.37
CA VAL A 80 1.88 -12.25 -0.82
C VAL A 80 2.71 -11.37 -1.75
N GLY A 81 2.07 -10.64 -2.66
CA GLY A 81 2.71 -9.70 -3.57
C GLY A 81 3.41 -8.55 -2.83
N SER A 82 2.77 -7.96 -1.81
CA SER A 82 3.41 -6.96 -0.96
C SER A 82 4.63 -7.50 -0.23
N PHE A 83 4.55 -8.72 0.31
CA PHE A 83 5.72 -9.39 0.90
C PHE A 83 6.82 -9.64 -0.13
N ALA A 84 6.49 -10.08 -1.35
CA ALA A 84 7.48 -10.27 -2.41
C ALA A 84 8.15 -8.94 -2.79
N CYS A 85 7.39 -7.83 -2.85
CA CYS A 85 7.91 -6.50 -3.16
C CYS A 85 8.89 -5.96 -2.11
N VAL A 86 8.99 -6.54 -0.92
CA VAL A 86 10.03 -6.21 0.07
C VAL A 86 11.44 -6.45 -0.48
N ILE A 87 11.59 -7.33 -1.48
CA ILE A 87 12.89 -7.54 -2.14
C ILE A 87 13.41 -6.25 -2.79
N ILE A 88 12.52 -5.35 -3.25
CA ILE A 88 12.88 -4.13 -3.96
C ILE A 88 13.75 -3.24 -3.05
N PRO A 89 13.29 -2.77 -1.88
CA PRO A 89 14.13 -1.96 -1.00
C PRO A 89 15.37 -2.67 -0.48
N ILE A 90 15.34 -3.99 -0.31
CA ILE A 90 16.51 -4.78 0.12
C ILE A 90 17.59 -4.84 -0.98
N ALA A 91 17.19 -4.91 -2.25
CA ALA A 91 18.09 -5.04 -3.38
C ALA A 91 18.66 -3.70 -3.88
N ILE A 92 18.09 -2.56 -3.46
CA ILE A 92 18.58 -1.23 -3.86
C ILE A 92 19.94 -0.99 -3.22
N THR A 93 20.94 -0.73 -4.07
CA THR A 93 22.26 -0.25 -3.63
C THR A 93 22.27 1.28 -3.70
N LEU A 94 22.47 1.93 -2.56
CA LEU A 94 22.54 3.39 -2.50
C LEU A 94 23.95 3.91 -2.86
N PRO A 95 24.05 5.16 -3.37
CA PRO A 95 25.34 5.79 -3.61
C PRO A 95 26.21 5.86 -2.34
N LEU A 96 27.53 5.78 -2.49
CA LEU A 96 28.48 5.91 -1.38
C LEU A 96 28.43 7.27 -0.66
N SER A 97 27.80 8.28 -1.29
CA SER A 97 27.56 9.58 -0.70
C SER A 97 26.36 9.62 0.25
N THR A 98 25.53 8.56 0.28
CA THR A 98 24.38 8.48 1.18
C THR A 98 24.87 8.09 2.59
N PRO A 99 24.52 8.86 3.63
CA PRO A 99 24.84 8.49 5.00
C PRO A 99 24.07 7.24 5.44
N SER A 100 24.76 6.31 6.10
CA SER A 100 24.21 5.08 6.71
C SER A 100 23.23 4.29 5.82
N PRO A 101 23.62 3.91 4.59
CA PRO A 101 22.73 3.26 3.62
C PRO A 101 22.13 1.94 4.11
N GLU A 102 22.76 1.28 5.08
CA GLU A 102 22.27 0.08 5.76
C GLU A 102 20.95 0.28 6.51
N LEU A 103 20.60 1.53 6.86
CA LEU A 103 19.34 1.86 7.53
C LEU A 103 18.17 2.03 6.53
N PHE A 104 18.45 2.22 5.24
CA PHE A 104 17.42 2.49 4.23
C PHE A 104 16.35 1.39 4.11
N PRO A 105 16.68 0.08 4.17
CA PRO A 105 15.65 -0.96 4.22
C PRO A 105 14.75 -0.83 5.45
N GLY A 106 15.28 -0.39 6.58
CA GLY A 106 14.50 -0.14 7.80
C GLY A 106 13.38 0.89 7.59
N LEU A 107 13.64 1.92 6.77
CA LEU A 107 12.64 2.93 6.39
C LEU A 107 11.64 2.39 5.36
N THR A 108 12.13 1.69 4.35
CA THR A 108 11.35 1.44 3.13
C THR A 108 10.57 0.13 3.16
N VAL A 109 11.07 -0.90 3.84
CA VAL A 109 10.38 -2.19 3.96
C VAL A 109 8.99 -2.05 4.59
N PRO A 110 8.81 -1.32 5.71
CA PRO A 110 7.47 -1.10 6.26
C PRO A 110 6.54 -0.35 5.30
N MET A 111 7.07 0.62 4.55
CA MET A 111 6.28 1.44 3.62
C MET A 111 5.67 0.62 2.47
N VAL A 112 6.32 -0.48 2.05
CA VAL A 112 5.79 -1.38 1.01
C VAL A 112 4.42 -1.95 1.38
N PHE A 113 4.14 -2.11 2.68
CA PHE A 113 2.88 -2.69 3.17
C PHE A 113 1.74 -1.68 3.30
N PHE A 114 2.02 -0.37 3.32
CA PHE A 114 0.99 0.64 3.59
C PHE A 114 -0.16 0.65 2.59
N PRO A 115 0.06 0.47 1.26
CA PRO A 115 -1.04 0.32 0.30
C PRO A 115 -1.94 -0.88 0.60
N ALA A 116 -1.36 -2.03 0.95
CA ALA A 116 -2.12 -3.26 1.22
C ALA A 116 -2.90 -3.16 2.52
N LEU A 117 -2.26 -2.67 3.58
CA LEU A 117 -2.91 -2.43 4.86
C LEU A 117 -4.06 -1.43 4.71
N SER A 118 -3.81 -0.29 4.04
CA SER A 118 -4.83 0.74 3.82
C SER A 118 -6.04 0.20 3.06
N TRP A 119 -5.80 -0.58 2.00
CA TRP A 119 -6.89 -1.25 1.27
C TRP A 119 -7.71 -2.16 2.17
N MET A 120 -7.05 -3.09 2.87
CA MET A 120 -7.74 -4.07 3.71
C MET A 120 -8.50 -3.42 4.86
N THR A 121 -7.99 -2.31 5.41
CA THR A 121 -8.66 -1.53 6.46
C THR A 121 -9.95 -0.87 5.96
N ILE A 122 -9.95 -0.27 4.77
CA ILE A 122 -11.14 0.46 4.28
C ILE A 122 -12.11 -0.42 3.48
N ASP A 123 -11.68 -1.59 3.02
CA ASP A 123 -12.49 -2.49 2.19
C ASP A 123 -13.91 -2.78 2.76
N PRO A 124 -14.10 -2.98 4.07
CA PRO A 124 -15.44 -3.13 4.66
C PRO A 124 -16.38 -1.93 4.42
N LEU A 125 -15.86 -0.70 4.28
CA LEU A 125 -16.65 0.51 4.06
C LEU A 125 -17.23 0.59 2.64
N PHE A 126 -16.60 -0.10 1.68
CA PHE A 126 -16.99 -0.10 0.27
C PHE A 126 -17.80 -1.34 -0.12
N LYS A 127 -17.85 -2.35 0.76
CA LYS A 127 -18.74 -3.51 0.65
C LYS A 127 -20.11 -3.16 1.24
N LYS A 128 -21.18 -3.53 0.55
CA LYS A 128 -22.53 -3.42 1.12
C LYS A 128 -22.60 -4.31 2.36
N VAL A 129 -22.72 -3.71 3.54
CA VAL A 129 -23.05 -4.43 4.78
C VAL A 129 -24.48 -4.93 4.63
N GLY A 130 -24.63 -6.20 4.24
CA GLY A 130 -25.92 -6.88 4.24
C GLY A 130 -26.33 -7.20 5.67
N PHE A 131 -26.88 -6.22 6.40
CA PHE A 131 -27.78 -6.53 7.51
C PHE A 131 -29.11 -6.97 6.90
N GLU A 132 -29.18 -8.21 6.39
CA GLU A 132 -30.46 -8.89 6.26
C GLU A 132 -30.92 -9.24 7.67
N ILE A 133 -31.71 -8.34 8.28
CA ILE A 133 -32.55 -8.72 9.41
C ILE A 133 -33.54 -9.73 8.83
N LYS A 134 -33.28 -11.02 9.03
CA LYS A 134 -34.29 -12.06 8.86
C LYS A 134 -35.38 -11.79 9.90
N THR A 135 -36.43 -11.06 9.52
CA THR A 135 -37.70 -11.11 10.22
C THR A 135 -38.34 -12.45 9.88
N ASN A 136 -38.30 -13.37 10.83
CA ASN A 136 -39.17 -14.55 10.85
C ASN A 136 -40.61 -14.13 11.13
#